data_AF-S9UXD0-F1
#
_entry.id   AF-S9UXD0-F1
#
_cell.length_a   1.000
_cell.length_b   1.000
_cell.length_c   1.000
_cell.angle_alpha   90.00
_cell.angle_beta   90.00
_cell.angle_gamma   90.00
#
_symmetry.space_group_name_H-M   'P 1'
#
loop_
_entity.id
_entity.type
_entity.pdbx_description
1 polymer ?
#
loop_
_entity_poly.entity_id
_entity_poly.type
_entity_poly.pdbx_seq_one_letter_code
_entity_poly.pdbx_strand_id
1 'polypeptide(L)'
;MIRSFLRPDENEKAKARQEELAASAAKSHRNATEGASVMIPVLDDPEEPKPISSTFKETSLLFPEAYAAAFEPKVQVPYEHLRGRVPRKIEIERRRRLYEGQNTMHLISISGLSLADLAEEESHKLPLEIFDDTSYDCRNPDEWMEIARGNPNEAGRFLPAEGVQRSESGEFVLVPCRVVDWDEVNNAVDVMWGPTTASGKEIVKLPRIFVRLLAEDPIVYVQRLANAHQQREKAMAWIRY
;
A
#
# COMPACT_ATOMS: atom_id res chain seq x y z
N MET A 1 17.50 29.70 69.24
CA MET A 1 18.77 29.96 68.54
C MET A 1 18.65 29.43 67.12
N ILE A 2 18.73 30.35 66.16
CA ILE A 2 18.66 30.11 64.72
C ILE A 2 20.03 29.64 64.23
N ARG A 3 20.09 28.60 63.39
CA ARG A 3 21.21 28.37 62.47
C ARG A 3 20.66 27.93 61.11
N SER A 4 20.77 28.86 60.18
CA SER A 4 20.61 28.73 58.73
C SER A 4 21.95 28.39 58.06
N PHE A 5 21.88 28.03 56.77
CA PHE A 5 22.95 28.00 55.75
C PHE A 5 23.79 26.71 55.68
N LEU A 6 24.08 26.06 54.54
CA LEU A 6 24.01 26.40 53.11
C LEU A 6 23.98 25.07 52.31
N ARG A 7 23.27 24.99 51.17
CA ARG A 7 23.43 23.88 50.18
C ARG A 7 24.71 24.14 49.35
N PRO A 8 25.49 23.12 48.95
CA PRO A 8 26.67 23.34 48.11
C PRO A 8 26.28 23.77 46.68
N ASP A 9 26.99 24.77 46.16
CA ASP A 9 26.81 25.36 44.83
C ASP A 9 27.13 24.36 43.70
N GLU A 10 26.33 24.40 42.63
CA GLU A 10 26.49 23.53 41.45
C GLU A 10 27.80 23.74 40.68
N ASN A 11 28.57 24.78 41.01
CA ASN A 11 29.82 25.13 40.33
C ASN A 11 31.04 24.29 40.78
N GLU A 12 30.98 23.62 41.94
CA GLU A 12 32.04 22.70 42.38
C GLU A 12 31.97 21.33 41.68
N LYS A 13 30.78 20.88 41.28
CA LYS A 13 30.60 19.62 40.54
C LYS A 13 31.09 19.70 39.10
N ALA A 14 31.07 20.89 38.49
CA ALA A 14 31.56 21.11 37.13
C ALA A 14 33.10 21.08 37.06
N LYS A 15 33.79 21.54 38.11
CA LYS A 15 35.26 21.60 38.15
C LYS A 15 35.90 20.24 38.40
N ALA A 16 35.30 19.41 39.27
CA ALA A 16 35.75 18.04 39.51
C ALA A 16 35.64 17.12 38.28
N ARG A 17 34.65 17.37 37.40
CA ARG A 17 34.41 16.56 36.18
C ARG A 17 35.36 16.91 35.04
N GLN A 18 35.91 18.13 35.00
CA GLN A 18 36.88 18.55 33.98
C GLN A 18 38.31 18.06 34.27
N GLU A 19 38.70 17.88 35.53
CA GLU A 19 40.02 17.35 35.89
C GLU A 19 40.14 15.83 35.65
N GLU A 20 39.03 15.08 35.72
CA GLU A 20 39.00 13.64 35.46
C GLU A 20 39.09 13.30 33.94
N LEU A 21 38.56 14.20 33.09
CA LEU A 21 38.61 14.07 31.62
C LEU A 21 39.99 14.43 31.01
N ALA A 22 40.79 15.27 31.69
CA ALA A 22 42.14 15.62 31.25
C ALA A 22 43.19 14.53 31.57
N ALA A 23 42.97 13.71 32.62
CA ALA A 23 43.91 12.68 33.04
C ALA A 23 43.81 11.37 32.22
N SER A 24 42.69 11.11 31.55
CA SER A 24 42.49 9.90 30.72
C SER A 24 43.02 10.03 29.29
N ALA A 25 43.34 11.25 28.81
CA ALA A 25 43.78 11.49 27.45
C ALA A 25 45.31 11.35 27.23
N ALA A 26 46.09 11.06 28.27
CA ALA A 26 47.56 11.10 28.23
C ALA A 26 48.26 9.71 28.19
N LYS A 27 47.53 8.59 28.01
CA LYS A 27 48.13 7.25 27.92
C LYS A 27 47.50 6.43 26.80
N SER A 28 48.04 6.53 25.59
CA SER A 28 48.36 5.38 24.72
C SER A 28 48.82 5.85 23.33
N HIS A 29 50.08 6.31 23.24
CA HIS A 29 50.84 6.32 21.99
C HIS A 29 52.22 5.76 22.30
N ARG A 30 52.55 4.59 21.73
CA ARG A 30 53.88 4.12 21.32
C ARG A 30 53.82 2.61 21.06
N ASN A 31 53.79 2.22 19.79
CA ASN A 31 54.90 1.50 19.14
C ASN A 31 54.53 1.16 17.70
N ALA A 32 55.41 1.56 16.80
CA ALA A 32 55.41 1.23 15.38
C ALA A 32 56.66 0.40 15.11
N THR A 33 56.50 -0.76 14.45
CA THR A 33 57.49 -1.31 13.51
C THR A 33 56.88 -2.41 12.64
N GLU A 34 56.88 -2.13 11.34
CA GLU A 34 57.10 -2.99 10.16
C GLU A 34 56.63 -4.46 10.10
N GLY A 35 55.83 -4.78 9.07
CA GLY A 35 55.69 -6.15 8.57
C GLY A 35 54.49 -6.39 7.64
N ALA A 36 54.77 -6.52 6.35
CA ALA A 36 53.97 -7.17 5.29
C ALA A 36 52.58 -6.58 4.90
N SER A 37 52.57 -5.91 3.74
CA SER A 37 51.36 -5.61 2.96
C SER A 37 50.76 -6.91 2.41
N VAL A 38 49.65 -7.36 2.99
CA VAL A 38 48.78 -8.39 2.43
C VAL A 38 47.55 -7.69 1.87
N MET A 39 47.37 -7.78 0.56
CA MET A 39 46.17 -7.31 -0.12
C MET A 39 44.98 -8.17 0.33
N ILE A 40 44.13 -7.61 1.19
CA ILE A 40 42.84 -8.20 1.55
C ILE A 40 41.90 -7.94 0.36
N PRO A 41 41.28 -8.97 -0.24
CA PRO A 41 40.30 -8.74 -1.29
C PRO A 41 39.13 -7.98 -0.70
N VAL A 42 38.72 -6.91 -1.38
CA VAL A 42 37.50 -6.15 -1.09
C VAL A 42 36.35 -7.15 -1.12
N LEU A 43 35.85 -7.50 0.06
CA LEU A 43 34.64 -8.28 0.20
C LEU A 43 33.51 -7.43 -0.39
N ASP A 44 32.78 -8.05 -1.32
CA ASP A 44 31.58 -7.51 -1.96
C ASP A 44 30.76 -6.68 -0.97
N ASP A 45 30.27 -5.53 -1.45
CA ASP A 45 29.21 -4.76 -0.81
C ASP A 45 28.16 -5.73 -0.26
N PRO A 46 27.66 -5.55 0.98
CA PRO A 46 26.58 -6.38 1.47
C PRO A 46 25.38 -6.13 0.55
N GLU A 47 25.16 -7.07 -0.36
CA GLU A 47 23.99 -7.18 -1.22
C GLU A 47 22.79 -6.79 -0.34
N GLU A 48 22.13 -5.69 -0.68
CA GLU A 48 21.00 -5.19 0.09
C GLU A 48 20.07 -6.38 0.36
N PRO A 49 19.67 -6.64 1.62
CA PRO A 49 18.89 -7.81 1.93
C PRO A 49 17.62 -7.77 1.08
N LYS A 50 17.53 -8.72 0.15
CA LYS A 50 16.39 -8.87 -0.76
C LYS A 50 15.11 -8.74 0.07
N PRO A 51 14.14 -7.91 -0.36
CA PRO A 51 12.96 -7.66 0.44
C PRO A 51 12.33 -8.99 0.82
N ILE A 52 12.04 -9.16 2.11
CA ILE A 52 11.41 -10.36 2.70
C ILE A 52 9.92 -10.38 2.30
N SER A 53 9.63 -10.16 1.02
CA SER A 53 8.35 -10.38 0.36
C SER A 53 8.26 -11.83 -0.12
N SER A 54 8.74 -12.77 0.69
CA SER A 54 8.68 -14.20 0.37
C SER A 54 7.34 -14.83 0.76
N THR A 55 6.35 -14.03 1.16
CA THR A 55 4.98 -14.52 1.28
C THR A 55 4.47 -14.69 -0.14
N PHE A 56 4.48 -15.93 -0.59
CA PHE A 56 3.80 -16.37 -1.78
C PHE A 56 2.35 -15.90 -1.74
N LYS A 57 2.01 -14.92 -2.58
CA LYS A 57 0.65 -14.39 -2.64
C LYS A 57 -0.20 -15.37 -3.41
N GLU A 58 -1.24 -15.91 -2.78
CA GLU A 58 -2.21 -16.79 -3.45
C GLU A 58 -2.82 -16.08 -4.67
N THR A 59 -3.00 -14.76 -4.61
CA THR A 59 -3.45 -13.94 -5.72
C THR A 59 -2.45 -13.86 -6.88
N SER A 60 -1.14 -13.95 -6.63
CA SER A 60 -0.13 -13.98 -7.68
C SER A 60 -0.09 -15.30 -8.44
N LEU A 61 -0.55 -16.40 -7.83
CA LEU A 61 -0.74 -17.66 -8.57
C LEU A 61 -1.80 -17.57 -9.64
N LEU A 62 -2.85 -16.80 -9.37
CA LEU A 62 -3.97 -16.66 -10.28
C LEU A 62 -3.54 -15.91 -11.55
N PHE A 63 -2.68 -14.89 -11.40
CA PHE A 63 -2.18 -14.04 -12.49
C PHE A 63 -0.67 -14.23 -12.70
N PRO A 64 -0.22 -15.35 -13.31
CA PRO A 64 1.20 -15.67 -13.42
C PRO A 64 1.98 -14.74 -14.36
N GLU A 65 1.30 -14.08 -15.30
CA GLU A 65 1.91 -13.16 -16.28
C GLU A 65 2.12 -11.75 -15.72
N ALA A 66 1.47 -11.43 -14.59
CA ALA A 66 1.45 -10.09 -14.04
C ALA A 66 2.79 -9.67 -13.44
N TYR A 67 3.04 -8.36 -13.45
CA TYR A 67 4.24 -7.81 -12.83
C TYR A 67 4.18 -7.92 -11.30
N ALA A 68 5.27 -8.35 -10.66
CA ALA A 68 5.30 -8.55 -9.21
C ALA A 68 4.93 -7.27 -8.42
N ALA A 69 5.36 -6.10 -8.91
CA ALA A 69 5.02 -4.82 -8.28
C ALA A 69 3.53 -4.47 -8.39
N ALA A 70 2.80 -5.03 -9.36
CA ALA A 70 1.36 -4.84 -9.52
C ALA A 70 0.53 -5.52 -8.43
N PHE A 71 1.14 -6.32 -7.56
CA PHE A 71 0.52 -6.86 -6.35
C PHE A 71 0.93 -6.10 -5.08
N GLU A 72 1.80 -5.09 -5.16
CA GLU A 72 2.30 -4.38 -3.98
C GLU A 72 1.47 -3.13 -3.65
N PRO A 73 0.67 -3.16 -2.57
CA PRO A 73 -0.10 -1.99 -2.19
C PRO A 73 0.78 -0.85 -1.69
N LYS A 74 0.36 0.39 -1.99
CA LYS A 74 1.02 1.60 -1.50
C LYS A 74 0.62 1.80 -0.05
N VAL A 75 1.59 1.64 0.84
CA VAL A 75 1.36 1.86 2.28
C VAL A 75 2.00 3.17 2.69
N GLN A 76 1.19 4.11 3.15
CA GLN A 76 1.66 5.37 3.70
C GLN A 76 1.95 5.21 5.19
N VAL A 77 3.21 5.31 5.59
CA VAL A 77 3.66 5.36 6.99
C VAL A 77 4.51 6.63 7.16
N PRO A 78 4.31 7.40 8.25
CA PRO A 78 5.16 8.55 8.57
C PRO A 78 6.66 8.20 8.56
N TYR A 79 7.49 9.17 8.18
CA TYR A 79 8.94 8.98 8.11
C TYR A 79 9.64 9.11 9.48
N GLU A 80 8.98 9.71 10.46
CA GLU A 80 9.58 10.03 11.75
C GLU A 80 9.97 8.78 12.55
N HIS A 81 11.25 8.69 12.91
CA HIS A 81 11.78 7.61 13.72
C HIS A 81 11.84 8.03 15.19
N LEU A 82 10.81 7.69 15.95
CA LEU A 82 10.77 7.88 17.40
C LEU A 82 11.33 6.64 18.11
N ARG A 83 12.20 6.84 19.11
CA ARG A 83 12.70 5.73 19.96
C ARG A 83 11.52 4.98 20.58
N GLY A 84 11.51 3.65 20.46
CA GLY A 84 10.43 2.78 20.95
C GLY A 84 9.30 2.52 19.96
N ARG A 85 9.26 3.18 18.80
CA ARG A 85 8.35 2.78 17.71
C ARG A 85 8.92 1.63 16.88
N VAL A 86 8.00 0.88 16.28
CA VAL A 86 8.31 -0.18 15.33
C VAL A 86 8.96 0.45 14.08
N PRO A 87 10.08 -0.11 13.58
CA PRO A 87 10.68 0.36 12.33
C PRO A 87 9.69 0.45 11.18
N ARG A 88 9.78 1.52 10.38
CA ARG A 88 8.86 1.82 9.27
C ARG A 88 8.67 0.64 8.30
N LYS A 89 9.76 -0.03 7.92
CA LYS A 89 9.72 -1.20 7.03
C LYS A 89 8.84 -2.33 7.57
N ILE A 90 8.88 -2.56 8.89
CA ILE A 90 8.07 -3.59 9.56
C ILE A 90 6.59 -3.16 9.59
N GLU A 91 6.31 -1.88 9.82
CA GLU A 91 4.93 -1.37 9.82
C GLU A 91 4.29 -1.45 8.43
N ILE A 92 5.05 -1.14 7.37
CA ILE A 92 4.63 -1.31 5.97
C ILE A 92 4.28 -2.77 5.70
N GLU A 93 5.18 -3.70 6.04
CA GLU A 93 4.98 -5.13 5.80
C GLU A 93 3.78 -5.68 6.57
N ARG A 94 3.57 -5.23 7.82
CA ARG A 94 2.38 -5.60 8.62
C ARG A 94 1.08 -5.15 7.96
N ARG A 95 1.04 -3.93 7.41
CA ARG A 95 -0.15 -3.43 6.69
C ARG A 95 -0.37 -4.19 5.39
N ARG A 96 0.68 -4.49 4.62
CA ARG A 96 0.59 -5.31 3.40
C ARG A 96 -0.06 -6.67 3.69
N ARG A 97 0.40 -7.37 4.74
CA ARG A 97 -0.18 -8.64 5.17
C ARG A 97 -1.62 -8.51 5.65
N LEU A 98 -1.93 -7.40 6.34
CA LEU A 98 -3.30 -7.14 6.77
C LEU A 98 -4.22 -7.01 5.55
N TYR A 99 -3.83 -6.28 4.52
CA TYR A 99 -4.62 -6.09 3.30
C TYR A 99 -4.84 -7.41 2.57
N GLU A 100 -3.79 -8.21 2.42
CA GLU A 100 -3.85 -9.52 1.77
C GLU A 100 -4.77 -10.51 2.50
N GLY A 101 -4.83 -10.45 3.83
CA GLY A 101 -5.69 -11.32 4.63
C GLY A 101 -7.17 -10.94 4.67
N GLN A 102 -7.58 -9.80 4.11
CA GLN A 102 -8.99 -9.38 4.14
C GLN A 102 -9.77 -10.03 2.99
N ASN A 103 -11.00 -10.45 3.30
CA ASN A 103 -11.95 -10.90 2.30
C ASN A 103 -12.89 -9.75 1.90
N THR A 104 -12.79 -9.28 0.65
CA THR A 104 -13.58 -8.15 0.14
C THR A 104 -15.09 -8.40 0.21
N MET A 105 -15.57 -9.59 -0.19
CA MET A 105 -17.01 -9.91 -0.15
C MET A 105 -17.56 -9.88 1.28
N HIS A 106 -16.75 -10.33 2.25
CA HIS A 106 -17.10 -10.23 3.65
C HIS A 106 -17.16 -8.77 4.13
N LEU A 107 -16.22 -7.92 3.71
CA LEU A 107 -16.23 -6.49 4.05
C LEU A 107 -17.47 -5.77 3.46
N ILE A 108 -17.86 -6.09 2.22
CA ILE A 108 -19.07 -5.56 1.57
C ILE A 108 -20.33 -5.96 2.35
N SER A 109 -20.43 -7.22 2.79
CA SER A 109 -21.59 -7.66 3.58
C SER A 109 -21.64 -7.03 4.97
N ILE A 110 -20.50 -6.82 5.64
CA ILE A 110 -20.44 -6.10 6.94
C ILE A 110 -20.85 -4.64 6.79
N SER A 111 -20.51 -3.97 5.68
CA SER A 111 -20.94 -2.59 5.44
C SER A 111 -22.44 -2.46 5.14
N GLY A 112 -23.18 -3.57 5.10
CA GLY A 112 -24.61 -3.59 4.84
C GLY A 112 -24.96 -3.39 3.37
N LEU A 113 -24.01 -3.62 2.47
CA LEU A 113 -24.18 -3.48 1.03
C LEU A 113 -24.26 -4.85 0.37
N SER A 114 -24.92 -4.91 -0.79
CA SER A 114 -24.81 -6.02 -1.72
C SER A 114 -24.29 -5.53 -3.08
N LEU A 115 -23.64 -6.40 -3.84
CA LEU A 115 -23.19 -6.05 -5.19
C LEU A 115 -24.38 -5.73 -6.13
N ALA A 116 -25.53 -6.35 -5.89
CA ALA A 116 -26.76 -6.05 -6.63
C ALA A 116 -27.22 -4.61 -6.37
N ASP A 117 -27.25 -4.16 -5.11
CA ASP A 117 -27.62 -2.79 -4.78
C ASP A 117 -26.71 -1.76 -5.45
N LEU A 118 -25.45 -2.11 -5.67
CA LEU A 118 -24.44 -1.22 -6.24
C LEU A 118 -24.45 -1.20 -7.77
N ALA A 119 -24.50 -2.37 -8.40
CA ALA A 119 -24.27 -2.54 -9.84
C ALA A 119 -25.56 -2.71 -10.66
N GLU A 120 -26.72 -2.90 -10.05
CA GLU A 120 -27.97 -3.02 -10.79
C GLU A 120 -28.40 -1.68 -11.39
N GLU A 121 -28.45 -1.63 -12.71
CA GLU A 121 -28.92 -0.47 -13.48
C GLU A 121 -30.45 -0.46 -13.51
N GLU A 122 -31.06 0.31 -12.60
CA GLU A 122 -32.48 0.57 -12.61
C GLU A 122 -32.78 1.95 -13.20
N SER A 123 -33.80 2.03 -14.06
CA SER A 123 -34.18 3.28 -14.74
C SER A 123 -34.53 4.46 -13.82
N HIS A 124 -34.82 4.17 -12.55
CA HIS A 124 -35.20 5.17 -11.54
C HIS A 124 -34.11 5.41 -10.48
N LYS A 125 -32.95 4.77 -10.62
CA LYS A 125 -31.75 5.01 -9.81
C LYS A 125 -30.71 5.75 -10.64
N LEU A 126 -29.99 6.67 -10.00
CA LEU A 126 -28.85 7.32 -10.66
C LEU A 126 -27.66 6.34 -10.71
N PRO A 127 -26.87 6.32 -11.79
CA PRO A 127 -25.67 5.49 -11.88
C PRO A 127 -24.69 5.76 -10.73
N LEU A 128 -24.07 4.71 -10.19
CA LEU A 128 -23.23 4.80 -8.99
C LEU A 128 -21.93 5.56 -9.25
N GLU A 129 -21.37 5.42 -10.46
CA GLU A 129 -20.12 6.04 -10.90
C GLU A 129 -20.14 7.57 -10.86
N ILE A 130 -21.32 8.20 -10.88
CA ILE A 130 -21.48 9.65 -10.74
C ILE A 130 -21.13 10.11 -9.31
N PHE A 131 -21.29 9.23 -8.33
CA PHE A 131 -21.02 9.49 -6.92
C PHE A 131 -19.65 8.96 -6.47
N ASP A 132 -18.81 8.58 -7.43
CA ASP A 132 -17.49 8.05 -7.15
C ASP A 132 -16.54 9.16 -6.66
N ASP A 133 -15.90 8.91 -5.52
CA ASP A 133 -14.94 9.83 -4.91
C ASP A 133 -13.52 9.31 -5.11
N THR A 134 -12.79 9.94 -6.02
CA THR A 134 -11.41 9.56 -6.37
C THR A 134 -10.40 9.87 -5.27
N SER A 135 -10.77 10.61 -4.21
CA SER A 135 -9.87 10.86 -3.06
C SER A 135 -9.53 9.59 -2.26
N TYR A 136 -10.31 8.52 -2.46
CA TYR A 136 -10.04 7.19 -1.88
C TYR A 136 -8.93 6.42 -2.62
N ASP A 137 -8.57 6.82 -3.85
CA ASP A 137 -7.50 6.16 -4.59
C ASP A 137 -6.11 6.49 -4.01
N CYS A 138 -5.26 5.46 -3.85
CA CYS A 138 -3.94 5.61 -3.25
C CYS A 138 -2.86 6.11 -4.22
N ARG A 139 -3.14 6.03 -5.53
CA ARG A 139 -2.28 6.41 -6.66
C ARG A 139 -3.14 7.04 -7.74
N ASN A 140 -2.56 7.93 -8.53
CA ASN A 140 -3.23 8.45 -9.72
C ASN A 140 -3.24 7.39 -10.85
N PRO A 141 -4.08 7.55 -11.89
CA PRO A 141 -4.15 6.63 -13.02
C PRO A 141 -2.80 6.40 -13.72
N ASP A 142 -2.02 7.46 -13.92
CA ASP A 142 -0.72 7.36 -14.59
C ASP A 142 0.29 6.51 -13.80
N GLU A 143 0.40 6.70 -12.48
CA GLU A 143 1.23 5.89 -11.57
C GLU A 143 0.82 4.42 -11.63
N TRP A 144 -0.49 4.13 -11.72
CA TRP A 144 -0.99 2.78 -11.88
C TRP A 144 -0.54 2.18 -13.22
N MET A 145 -0.73 2.90 -14.31
CA MET A 145 -0.36 2.43 -15.64
C MET A 145 1.16 2.32 -15.84
N GLU A 146 1.97 3.13 -15.13
CA GLU A 146 3.43 2.97 -15.08
C GLU A 146 3.84 1.63 -14.45
N ILE A 147 3.16 1.19 -13.40
CA ILE A 147 3.43 -0.13 -12.79
C ILE A 147 3.17 -1.23 -13.81
N ALA A 148 2.06 -1.17 -14.56
CA ALA A 148 1.76 -2.14 -15.61
C ALA A 148 2.83 -2.12 -16.71
N ARG A 149 3.22 -0.93 -17.20
CA ARG A 149 4.27 -0.76 -18.22
C ARG A 149 5.66 -1.24 -17.77
N GLY A 150 5.91 -1.29 -16.46
CA GLY A 150 7.15 -1.82 -15.88
C GLY A 150 7.38 -3.31 -16.14
N ASN A 151 6.39 -4.06 -16.63
CA ASN A 151 6.57 -5.45 -17.01
C ASN A 151 7.43 -5.56 -18.29
N PRO A 152 8.58 -6.29 -18.26
CA PRO A 152 9.36 -6.55 -19.47
C PRO A 152 8.57 -7.35 -20.52
N ASN A 153 7.64 -8.21 -20.10
CA ASN A 153 6.78 -8.96 -21.00
C ASN A 153 5.52 -8.15 -21.35
N GLU A 154 5.30 -7.91 -22.64
CA GLU A 154 4.14 -7.18 -23.15
C GLU A 154 2.81 -7.82 -22.77
N ALA A 155 2.73 -9.16 -22.80
CA ALA A 155 1.52 -9.87 -22.41
C ALA A 155 1.17 -9.67 -20.92
N GLY A 156 2.17 -9.32 -20.10
CA GLY A 156 2.03 -9.05 -18.67
C GLY A 156 1.86 -7.58 -18.30
N ARG A 157 1.74 -6.68 -19.29
CA ARG A 157 1.55 -5.24 -19.07
C ARG A 157 0.08 -4.93 -18.74
N PHE A 158 -0.36 -5.40 -17.59
CA PHE A 158 -1.69 -5.14 -17.05
C PHE A 158 -1.64 -5.08 -15.52
N LEU A 159 -2.69 -4.54 -14.90
CA LEU A 159 -2.88 -4.58 -13.45
C LEU A 159 -3.86 -5.72 -13.10
N PRO A 160 -3.47 -6.65 -12.21
CA PRO A 160 -4.38 -7.65 -11.66
C PRO A 160 -5.50 -7.00 -10.86
N ALA A 161 -6.73 -7.39 -11.15
CA ALA A 161 -7.91 -6.81 -10.53
C ALA A 161 -9.05 -7.83 -10.40
N GLU A 162 -10.08 -7.43 -9.67
CA GLU A 162 -11.38 -8.08 -9.66
C GLU A 162 -12.42 -7.07 -10.11
N GLY A 163 -13.21 -7.41 -11.12
CA GLY A 163 -14.29 -6.57 -11.62
C GLY A 163 -15.64 -7.12 -11.18
N VAL A 164 -16.60 -6.25 -10.91
CA VAL A 164 -17.99 -6.65 -10.70
C VAL A 164 -18.59 -7.04 -12.05
N GLN A 165 -19.07 -8.27 -12.16
CA GLN A 165 -19.71 -8.80 -13.35
C GLN A 165 -21.03 -9.47 -12.99
N ARG A 166 -22.03 -9.33 -13.88
CA ARG A 166 -23.27 -10.10 -13.80
C ARG A 166 -23.03 -11.52 -14.34
N SER A 167 -23.25 -12.51 -13.50
CA SER A 167 -23.19 -13.93 -13.85
C SER A 167 -24.38 -14.35 -14.71
N GLU A 168 -24.28 -15.53 -15.33
CA GLU A 168 -25.38 -16.14 -16.11
C GLU A 168 -26.64 -16.39 -15.26
N SER A 169 -26.46 -16.61 -13.95
CA SER A 169 -27.55 -16.74 -12.98
C SER A 169 -28.27 -15.41 -12.68
N GLY A 170 -27.72 -14.29 -13.17
CA GLY A 170 -28.22 -12.95 -12.91
C GLY A 170 -27.65 -12.29 -11.65
N GLU A 171 -26.86 -13.01 -10.85
CA GLU A 171 -26.20 -12.48 -9.64
C GLU A 171 -24.93 -11.70 -9.98
N PHE A 172 -24.62 -10.67 -9.20
CA PHE A 172 -23.39 -9.91 -9.32
C PHE A 172 -22.27 -10.52 -8.47
N VAL A 173 -21.12 -10.76 -9.09
CA VAL A 173 -19.96 -11.39 -8.46
C VAL A 173 -18.69 -10.63 -8.82
N LEU A 174 -17.68 -10.69 -7.94
CA LEU A 174 -16.33 -10.23 -8.25
C LEU A 174 -15.60 -11.32 -9.03
N VAL A 175 -15.18 -11.00 -10.25
CA VAL A 175 -14.51 -11.91 -11.18
C VAL A 175 -13.10 -11.41 -11.46
N PRO A 176 -12.08 -12.29 -11.46
CA PRO A 176 -10.72 -11.93 -11.83
C PRO A 176 -10.66 -11.29 -13.22
N CYS A 177 -9.97 -10.16 -13.31
CA CYS A 177 -9.82 -9.41 -14.55
C CYS A 177 -8.49 -8.66 -14.60
N ARG A 178 -8.16 -8.14 -15.78
CA ARG A 178 -6.90 -7.46 -16.07
C ARG A 178 -7.19 -6.07 -16.58
N VAL A 179 -6.72 -5.04 -15.88
CA VAL A 179 -6.83 -3.65 -16.34
C VAL A 179 -5.68 -3.37 -17.29
N VAL A 180 -6.00 -3.02 -18.54
CA VAL A 180 -5.02 -2.79 -19.62
C VAL A 180 -4.86 -1.32 -19.97
N ASP A 181 -5.88 -0.50 -19.73
CA ASP A 181 -5.83 0.94 -19.96
C ASP A 181 -6.76 1.69 -18.99
N TRP A 182 -6.58 3.00 -18.93
CA TRP A 182 -7.33 3.89 -18.04
C TRP A 182 -7.82 5.13 -18.78
N ASP A 183 -9.12 5.38 -18.71
CA ASP A 183 -9.76 6.59 -19.19
C ASP A 183 -10.00 7.53 -18.01
N GLU A 184 -9.06 8.46 -17.81
CA GLU A 184 -9.12 9.42 -16.70
C GLU A 184 -10.30 10.39 -16.82
N VAL A 185 -10.72 10.73 -18.03
CA VAL A 185 -11.80 11.70 -18.27
C VAL A 185 -13.13 11.16 -17.76
N ASN A 186 -13.40 9.89 -18.02
CA ASN A 186 -14.63 9.23 -17.58
C ASN A 186 -14.46 8.45 -16.27
N ASN A 187 -13.27 8.49 -15.66
CA ASN A 187 -12.89 7.66 -14.52
C ASN A 187 -13.31 6.19 -14.71
N ALA A 188 -12.92 5.65 -15.87
CA ALA A 188 -13.22 4.29 -16.29
C ALA A 188 -11.93 3.55 -16.66
N VAL A 189 -11.98 2.23 -16.59
CA VAL A 189 -10.85 1.35 -16.89
C VAL A 189 -11.24 0.37 -18.00
N ASP A 190 -10.28 0.10 -18.87
CA ASP A 190 -10.41 -0.90 -19.91
C ASP A 190 -9.94 -2.24 -19.36
N VAL A 191 -10.85 -3.20 -19.31
CA VAL A 191 -10.70 -4.47 -18.60
C VAL A 191 -10.80 -5.64 -19.57
N MET A 192 -9.91 -6.61 -19.41
CA MET A 192 -10.04 -7.93 -20.03
C MET A 192 -10.40 -8.96 -18.96
N TRP A 193 -11.50 -9.68 -19.15
CA TRP A 193 -11.93 -10.70 -18.20
C TRP A 193 -10.98 -11.90 -18.15
N GLY A 194 -10.90 -12.52 -16.98
CA GLY A 194 -10.06 -13.67 -16.71
C GLY A 194 -8.60 -13.32 -16.40
N PRO A 195 -7.87 -14.24 -15.74
CA PRO A 195 -6.61 -13.89 -15.11
C PRO A 195 -5.38 -14.01 -16.03
N THR A 196 -5.53 -14.69 -17.16
CA THR A 196 -4.46 -14.92 -18.13
C THR A 196 -4.86 -14.35 -19.48
N THR A 197 -3.88 -14.04 -20.33
CA THR A 197 -4.12 -13.57 -21.71
C THR A 197 -4.95 -14.54 -22.57
N ALA A 198 -5.02 -15.82 -22.19
CA ALA A 198 -5.87 -16.82 -22.83
C ALA A 198 -7.37 -16.72 -22.44
N SER A 199 -7.69 -16.13 -21.28
CA SER A 199 -9.00 -16.26 -20.61
C SER A 199 -10.04 -15.20 -21.03
N GLY A 200 -9.64 -14.22 -21.84
CA GLY A 200 -10.51 -13.19 -22.36
C GLY A 200 -9.73 -12.25 -23.28
N LYS A 201 -10.23 -12.02 -24.49
CA LYS A 201 -9.57 -11.17 -25.50
C LYS A 201 -10.29 -9.85 -25.73
N GLU A 202 -11.56 -9.77 -25.34
CA GLU A 202 -12.37 -8.57 -25.50
C GLU A 202 -12.07 -7.58 -24.39
N ILE A 203 -11.90 -6.32 -24.80
CA ILE A 203 -11.75 -5.20 -23.89
C ILE A 203 -13.15 -4.68 -23.58
N VAL A 204 -13.48 -4.61 -22.30
CA VAL A 204 -14.73 -4.06 -21.78
C VAL A 204 -14.39 -2.86 -20.92
N LYS A 205 -15.00 -1.72 -21.23
CA LYS A 205 -14.87 -0.51 -20.41
C LYS A 205 -15.78 -0.62 -19.19
N LEU A 206 -15.22 -0.44 -18.00
CA LEU A 206 -15.95 -0.45 -16.73
C LEU A 206 -15.67 0.84 -15.94
N PRO A 207 -16.67 1.42 -15.27
CA PRO A 207 -16.41 2.47 -14.31
C PRO A 207 -15.44 2.01 -13.21
N ARG A 208 -14.51 2.89 -12.82
CA ARG A 208 -13.44 2.58 -11.87
C ARG A 208 -13.96 2.02 -10.55
N ILE A 209 -15.08 2.54 -10.06
CA ILE A 209 -15.72 2.11 -8.81
C ILE A 209 -16.08 0.62 -8.78
N PHE A 210 -16.36 0.00 -9.94
CA PHE A 210 -16.72 -1.42 -10.05
C PHE A 210 -15.52 -2.36 -10.22
N VAL A 211 -14.30 -1.82 -10.17
CA VAL A 211 -13.06 -2.60 -10.27
C VAL A 211 -12.30 -2.45 -8.96
N ARG A 212 -11.74 -3.54 -8.45
CA ARG A 212 -10.83 -3.54 -7.30
C ARG A 212 -9.46 -3.99 -7.79
N LEU A 213 -8.45 -3.13 -7.71
CA LEU A 213 -7.08 -3.56 -8.03
C LEU A 213 -6.55 -4.41 -6.88
N LEU A 214 -5.80 -5.48 -7.16
CA LEU A 214 -5.28 -6.36 -6.12
C LEU A 214 -4.18 -5.70 -5.26
N ALA A 215 -3.55 -4.64 -5.78
CA ALA A 215 -2.62 -3.79 -5.04
C ALA A 215 -3.30 -2.64 -4.28
N GLU A 216 -4.59 -2.74 -3.96
CA GLU A 216 -5.30 -1.75 -3.15
C GLU A 216 -5.62 -2.24 -1.75
N ASP A 217 -5.96 -1.28 -0.87
CA ASP A 217 -6.51 -1.59 0.45
C ASP A 217 -8.00 -1.96 0.27
N PRO A 218 -8.40 -3.21 0.54
CA PRO A 218 -9.78 -3.65 0.36
C PRO A 218 -10.75 -2.93 1.30
N ILE A 219 -10.30 -2.42 2.45
CA ILE A 219 -11.14 -1.66 3.37
C ILE A 219 -11.48 -0.31 2.76
N VAL A 220 -10.47 0.39 2.21
CA VAL A 220 -10.66 1.69 1.54
C VAL A 220 -11.54 1.54 0.31
N TYR A 221 -11.38 0.47 -0.46
CA TYR A 221 -12.24 0.16 -1.59
C TYR A 221 -13.72 0.01 -1.17
N VAL A 222 -14.01 -0.74 -0.09
CA VAL A 222 -15.39 -0.88 0.41
C VAL A 222 -15.92 0.43 1.00
N GLN A 223 -15.09 1.23 1.65
CA GLN A 223 -15.47 2.56 2.13
C GLN A 223 -15.87 3.48 0.96
N ARG A 224 -15.13 3.45 -0.15
CA ARG A 224 -15.46 4.17 -1.39
C ARG A 224 -16.83 3.77 -1.91
N LEU A 225 -17.10 2.45 -2.02
CA LEU A 225 -18.41 1.93 -2.42
C LEU A 225 -19.54 2.39 -1.49
N ALA A 226 -19.33 2.30 -0.18
CA ALA A 226 -20.32 2.72 0.80
C ALA A 226 -20.61 4.22 0.75
N ASN A 227 -19.57 5.04 0.58
CA ASN A 227 -19.71 6.48 0.44
C ASN A 227 -20.51 6.84 -0.82
N ALA A 228 -20.16 6.27 -1.97
CA ALA A 228 -20.88 6.49 -3.22
C ALA A 228 -22.36 6.07 -3.12
N HIS A 229 -22.63 4.90 -2.53
CA HIS A 229 -23.99 4.43 -2.29
C HIS A 229 -24.79 5.39 -1.39
N GLN A 230 -24.19 5.85 -0.28
CA GLN A 230 -24.83 6.79 0.62
C GLN A 230 -25.14 8.13 -0.07
N GLN A 231 -24.22 8.63 -0.91
CA GLN A 231 -24.43 9.85 -1.67
C GLN A 231 -25.54 9.70 -2.71
N ARG A 232 -25.59 8.55 -3.39
CA ARG A 232 -26.67 8.21 -4.33
C ARG A 232 -28.03 8.23 -3.63
N GLU A 233 -28.17 7.55 -2.49
CA GLU A 233 -29.43 7.52 -1.74
C GLU A 233 -29.85 8.92 -1.28
N LYS A 234 -28.91 9.75 -0.82
CA LYS A 234 -29.18 11.15 -0.47
C LYS A 234 -29.68 11.95 -1.68
N ALA A 235 -28.99 11.88 -2.80
CA ALA A 235 -29.37 12.60 -4.02
C ALA A 235 -30.74 12.15 -4.54
N MET A 236 -30.99 10.84 -4.54
CA MET A 236 -32.28 10.27 -4.94
C MET A 236 -33.42 10.71 -4.01
N ALA A 237 -33.18 10.79 -2.70
CA ALA A 237 -34.17 11.31 -1.75
C ALA A 237 -34.51 12.78 -2.06
N TRP A 238 -33.53 13.60 -2.45
CA TRP A 238 -33.76 15.01 -2.78
C TRP A 238 -34.52 15.22 -4.09
N ILE A 239 -34.38 14.31 -5.06
CA ILE A 239 -35.11 14.41 -6.34
C ILE A 239 -36.59 13.99 -6.20
N ARG A 240 -36.91 13.16 -5.20
CA ARG A 240 -38.27 12.64 -4.98
C ARG A 240 -39.20 13.62 -4.25
N TYR A 241 -38.68 14.71 -3.67
CA TYR A 241 -39.44 15.73 -2.94
C TYR A 241 -39.31 17.10 -3.61
#